data_AF-A0A9E1IXC4-F1
#
_entry.id   AF-A0A9E1IXC4-F1
#
_cell.length_a   1.000
_cell.length_b   1.000
_cell.length_c   1.000
_cell.angle_alpha   90.00
_cell.angle_beta   90.00
_cell.angle_gamma   90.00
#
_symmetry.space_group_name_H-M   'P 1'
#
loop_
_entity.id
_entity.type
_entity.pdbx_description
1 polymer ?
#
loop_
_entity_poly.entity_id
_entity_poly.type
_entity_poly.pdbx_seq_one_letter_code
_entity_poly.pdbx_strand_id
1 'polypeptide(L)'
;MIFQKMIQGPQIKELIDREYLVPCQYYAPSKPDLAGLKIRMGDYQEKQLSERMDTAKLVGDIPENWSRIAPDRSTVVFATGVQHSIHIRDRFRDAGILAEHIDGTTPKDERDKILSDLATGKTQVVSNCMVLTEGWDCPIVSCCVLARPTKSLGLYLQMAGRILRPDTNKVNAIIIDHAGAIFEHGFVENHREWSLDPEEKIQDRVKKSKNKPKNPITCEGCKFVYREQPDCPKCGMVPVKKGKVLEVMDGELGRITLDGEHVEHKGTSKNNGLRGILSLCSI
;
A
#
# COMPACT_ATOMS: atom_id res chain seq x y z
N MET A 1 25.60 10.85 -21.06
CA MET A 1 24.54 9.82 -20.93
C MET A 1 25.07 8.55 -21.60
N ILE A 2 25.08 7.39 -20.91
CA ILE A 2 25.72 6.15 -21.42
C ILE A 2 24.91 5.51 -22.56
N PHE A 3 23.59 5.74 -22.59
CA PHE A 3 22.68 5.20 -23.61
C PHE A 3 22.03 6.33 -24.42
N GLN A 4 21.86 6.10 -25.72
CA GLN A 4 21.31 7.09 -26.67
C GLN A 4 19.90 6.75 -27.17
N LYS A 5 19.49 5.48 -27.06
CA LYS A 5 18.20 4.98 -27.54
C LYS A 5 17.60 4.03 -26.52
N MET A 6 16.30 4.16 -26.27
CA MET A 6 15.52 3.23 -25.46
C MET A 6 14.57 2.48 -26.37
N ILE A 7 14.70 1.15 -26.39
CA ILE A 7 13.71 0.28 -27.00
C ILE A 7 12.75 -0.12 -25.88
N GLN A 8 11.47 0.21 -26.04
CA GLN A 8 10.45 -0.14 -25.05
C GLN A 8 9.96 -1.57 -25.29
N GLY A 9 10.11 -2.41 -24.27
CA GLY A 9 9.55 -3.77 -24.26
C GLY A 9 8.07 -3.79 -23.89
N PRO A 10 7.46 -5.00 -23.82
CA PRO A 10 6.09 -5.17 -23.39
C PRO A 10 5.88 -4.67 -21.96
N GLN A 11 4.69 -4.13 -21.69
CA GLN A 11 4.31 -3.62 -20.37
C GLN A 11 3.85 -4.77 -19.45
N ILE A 12 3.89 -4.58 -18.13
CA ILE A 12 3.48 -5.62 -17.16
C ILE A 12 2.06 -6.12 -17.43
N LYS A 13 1.11 -5.23 -17.75
CA LYS A 13 -0.26 -5.61 -18.08
C LYS A 13 -0.33 -6.54 -19.30
N GLU A 14 0.46 -6.26 -20.34
CA GLU A 14 0.52 -7.10 -21.55
C GLU A 14 1.13 -8.48 -21.25
N LEU A 15 2.13 -8.53 -20.37
CA LEU A 15 2.72 -9.80 -19.92
C LEU A 15 1.74 -10.62 -19.09
N ILE A 16 0.91 -9.98 -18.26
CA ILE A 16 -0.17 -10.65 -17.52
C ILE A 16 -1.24 -11.17 -18.48
N ASP A 17 -1.68 -10.35 -19.44
CA ASP A 17 -2.72 -10.71 -20.40
C ASP A 17 -2.31 -11.88 -21.32
N ARG A 18 -0.99 -12.07 -21.50
CA ARG A 18 -0.40 -13.17 -22.26
C ARG A 18 0.11 -14.31 -21.38
N GLU A 19 -0.22 -14.32 -20.10
CA GLU A 19 0.12 -15.37 -19.13
C GLU A 19 1.64 -15.57 -18.92
N TYR A 20 2.48 -14.63 -19.37
CA TYR A 20 3.91 -14.60 -19.03
C TYR A 20 4.14 -14.15 -17.58
N LEU A 21 3.15 -13.47 -16.98
CA LEU A 21 3.10 -13.14 -15.56
C LEU A 21 1.70 -13.45 -15.01
N VAL A 22 1.60 -13.69 -13.71
CA VAL A 22 0.32 -13.87 -13.03
C VAL A 22 -0.28 -12.53 -12.59
N PRO A 23 -1.62 -12.40 -12.53
CA PRO A 23 -2.25 -11.19 -12.00
C PRO A 23 -1.93 -10.98 -10.52
N CYS A 24 -1.93 -9.72 -10.08
CA CYS A 24 -1.63 -9.34 -8.70
C CYS A 24 -2.89 -8.88 -7.95
N GLN A 25 -3.06 -9.39 -6.73
CA GLN A 25 -4.02 -8.90 -5.75
C GLN A 25 -3.30 -8.03 -4.72
N TYR A 26 -4.01 -7.05 -4.18
CA TYR A 26 -3.44 -6.04 -3.30
C TYR A 26 -4.26 -5.90 -2.04
N TYR A 27 -3.58 -5.81 -0.90
CA TYR A 27 -4.17 -5.53 0.40
C TYR A 27 -3.35 -4.45 1.09
N ALA A 28 -4.00 -3.45 1.69
CA ALA A 28 -3.32 -2.39 2.44
C ALA A 28 -3.96 -2.25 3.83
N PRO A 29 -3.68 -3.17 4.76
CA PRO A 29 -4.33 -3.19 6.08
C PRO A 29 -3.96 -1.98 6.94
N SER A 30 -2.78 -1.40 6.72
CA SER A 30 -2.29 -0.23 7.43
C SER A 30 -1.63 0.75 6.48
N LYS A 31 -1.72 2.05 6.80
CA LYS A 31 -0.95 3.10 6.14
C LYS A 31 -0.17 3.86 7.22
N PRO A 32 1.16 3.73 7.29
CA PRO A 32 1.95 4.41 8.31
C PRO A 32 1.94 5.92 8.04
N ASP A 33 2.00 6.70 9.11
CA ASP A 33 2.27 8.13 8.99
C ASP A 33 3.76 8.34 8.72
N LEU A 34 4.06 8.99 7.60
CA LEU A 34 5.42 9.28 7.12
C LEU A 34 5.73 10.79 7.14
N ALA A 35 4.85 11.59 7.76
CA ALA A 35 5.05 13.02 7.89
C ALA A 35 6.37 13.34 8.65
N GLY A 36 7.12 14.29 8.11
CA GLY A 36 8.37 14.78 8.70
C GLY A 36 9.62 13.95 8.39
N LEU A 37 9.51 12.81 7.67
CA LEU A 37 10.68 12.04 7.28
C LEU A 37 11.49 12.77 6.19
N LYS A 38 12.81 12.81 6.36
CA LYS A 38 13.73 13.42 5.38
C LYS A 38 13.87 12.54 4.14
N ILE A 39 14.01 13.18 2.98
CA ILE A 39 14.34 12.54 1.71
C ILE A 39 15.83 12.77 1.42
N ARG A 40 16.54 11.72 1.06
CA ARG A 40 17.95 11.73 0.64
C ARG A 40 18.12 10.89 -0.62
N MET A 41 18.78 11.43 -1.64
CA MET A 41 19.01 10.75 -2.93
C MET A 41 17.73 10.20 -3.57
N GLY A 42 16.60 10.91 -3.42
CA GLY A 42 15.33 10.52 -4.03
C GLY A 42 14.52 9.46 -3.26
N ASP A 43 14.98 9.00 -2.10
CA ASP A 43 14.21 8.12 -1.21
C ASP A 43 14.26 8.58 0.26
N TYR A 44 13.49 7.94 1.14
CA TYR A 44 13.51 8.24 2.57
C TYR A 44 14.88 7.97 3.20
N GLN A 45 15.27 8.80 4.18
CA GLN A 45 16.46 8.55 4.97
C GLN A 45 16.30 7.28 5.81
N GLU A 46 17.16 6.30 5.58
CA GLU A 46 17.01 4.94 6.12
C GLU A 46 16.88 4.87 7.64
N LYS A 47 17.72 5.61 8.37
CA LYS A 47 17.68 5.61 9.85
C LYS A 47 16.32 6.07 10.38
N GLN A 48 15.84 7.23 9.92
CA GLN A 48 14.54 7.78 10.35
C GLN A 48 13.38 6.89 9.90
N LEU A 49 13.48 6.31 8.71
CA LEU A 49 12.47 5.40 8.20
C LEU A 49 12.39 4.13 9.06
N SER A 50 13.52 3.56 9.42
CA SER A 50 13.56 2.36 10.26
C SER A 50 12.97 2.65 11.64
N GLU A 51 13.34 3.75 12.29
CA GLU A 51 12.76 4.15 13.58
C GLU A 51 11.23 4.34 13.51
N ARG A 52 10.71 4.86 12.40
CA ARG A 52 9.27 5.06 12.21
C ARG A 52 8.50 3.77 11.98
N MET A 53 9.09 2.84 11.23
CA MET A 53 8.41 1.61 10.82
C MET A 53 8.57 0.48 11.85
N ASP A 54 9.68 0.47 12.59
CA ASP A 54 10.02 -0.58 13.56
C ASP A 54 9.37 -0.32 14.93
N THR A 55 8.04 -0.22 14.93
CA THR A 55 7.24 -0.09 16.15
C THR A 55 6.53 -1.40 16.45
N ALA A 56 6.34 -1.72 17.73
CA ALA A 56 5.67 -2.96 18.14
C ALA A 56 4.30 -3.16 17.47
N LYS A 57 3.56 -2.08 17.24
CA LYS A 57 2.27 -2.12 16.54
C LYS A 57 2.44 -2.45 15.06
N LEU A 58 3.23 -1.69 14.31
CA LEU A 58 3.38 -1.90 12.86
C LEU A 58 4.00 -3.27 12.53
N VAL A 59 4.97 -3.71 13.34
CA VAL A 59 5.60 -5.02 13.18
C VAL A 59 4.66 -6.15 13.63
N GLY A 60 3.91 -5.96 14.71
CA GLY A 60 2.96 -6.94 15.24
C GLY A 60 1.76 -7.19 14.33
N ASP A 61 1.29 -6.15 13.61
CA ASP A 61 0.16 -6.27 12.68
C ASP A 61 0.50 -7.11 11.44
N ILE A 62 1.78 -7.30 11.10
CA ILE A 62 2.22 -7.97 9.86
C ILE A 62 1.83 -9.47 9.85
N PRO A 63 2.22 -10.31 10.83
CA PRO A 63 1.86 -11.73 10.79
C PRO A 63 0.35 -11.97 10.92
N GLU A 64 -0.38 -11.13 11.66
CA GLU A 64 -1.83 -11.24 11.79
C GLU A 64 -2.52 -11.01 10.44
N ASN A 65 -2.17 -9.91 9.76
CA ASN A 65 -2.72 -9.63 8.44
C ASN A 65 -2.30 -10.67 7.41
N TRP A 66 -1.04 -11.12 7.45
CA TRP A 66 -0.57 -12.19 6.57
C TRP A 66 -1.35 -13.48 6.79
N SER A 67 -1.56 -13.90 8.02
CA SER A 67 -2.30 -15.13 8.35
C SER A 67 -3.76 -15.10 7.88
N ARG A 68 -4.37 -13.90 7.85
CA ARG A 68 -5.73 -13.72 7.34
C ARG A 68 -5.79 -13.72 5.80
N ILE A 69 -4.74 -13.24 5.14
CA ILE A 69 -4.77 -12.92 3.69
C ILE A 69 -4.10 -14.01 2.85
N ALA A 70 -2.97 -14.55 3.31
CA ALA A 70 -2.08 -15.41 2.54
C ALA A 70 -1.40 -16.52 3.40
N PRO A 71 -2.10 -17.20 4.32
CA PRO A 71 -1.50 -18.13 5.29
C PRO A 71 -0.81 -19.35 4.67
N ASP A 72 -1.13 -19.67 3.42
CA ASP A 72 -0.63 -20.82 2.66
C ASP A 72 0.48 -20.43 1.66
N ARG A 73 0.85 -19.14 1.58
CA ARG A 73 1.72 -18.65 0.52
C ARG A 73 3.18 -18.56 0.94
N SER A 74 4.07 -19.07 0.10
CA SER A 74 5.50 -18.76 0.18
C SER A 74 5.69 -17.25 -0.02
N THR A 75 6.34 -16.61 0.95
CA THR A 75 6.28 -15.16 1.14
C THR A 75 7.67 -14.55 1.32
N VAL A 76 7.88 -13.39 0.72
CA VAL A 76 9.00 -12.52 1.04
C VAL A 76 8.55 -11.22 1.67
N VAL A 77 9.30 -10.73 2.64
CA VAL A 77 9.05 -9.46 3.32
C VAL A 77 10.20 -8.50 3.06
N PHE A 78 9.89 -7.28 2.61
CA PHE A 78 10.89 -6.23 2.37
C PHE A 78 10.85 -5.20 3.49
N ALA A 79 11.86 -5.24 4.35
CA ALA A 79 11.98 -4.38 5.52
C ALA A 79 12.77 -3.09 5.23
N THR A 80 12.65 -2.12 6.14
CA THR A 80 13.38 -0.84 6.05
C THR A 80 14.85 -0.96 6.45
N GLY A 81 15.22 -1.99 7.20
CA GLY A 81 16.54 -2.19 7.77
C GLY A 81 16.70 -3.60 8.34
N VAL A 82 17.94 -3.97 8.70
CA VAL A 82 18.27 -5.29 9.22
C VAL A 82 17.51 -5.61 10.51
N GLN A 83 17.56 -4.71 11.50
CA GLN A 83 16.86 -4.91 12.78
C GLN A 83 15.35 -5.04 12.61
N HIS A 84 14.75 -4.18 11.80
CA HIS A 84 13.32 -4.28 11.47
C HIS A 84 12.99 -5.63 10.80
N SER A 85 13.85 -6.12 9.91
CA SER A 85 13.65 -7.42 9.25
C SER A 85 13.72 -8.59 10.24
N ILE A 86 14.66 -8.54 11.19
CA ILE A 86 14.82 -9.50 12.29
C ILE A 86 13.58 -9.48 13.19
N HIS A 87 13.11 -8.30 13.61
CA HIS A 87 11.90 -8.17 14.42
C HIS A 87 10.65 -8.71 13.71
N ILE A 88 10.49 -8.44 12.42
CA ILE A 88 9.40 -9.02 11.61
C ILE A 88 9.49 -10.54 11.63
N ARG A 89 10.67 -11.13 11.37
CA ARG A 89 10.88 -12.58 11.43
C ARG A 89 10.49 -13.13 12.80
N ASP A 90 10.90 -12.48 13.88
CA ASP A 90 10.54 -12.92 15.24
C ASP A 90 9.04 -12.93 15.44
N ARG A 91 8.30 -11.91 14.98
CA ARG A 91 6.84 -11.92 15.08
C ARG A 91 6.18 -13.04 14.29
N PHE A 92 6.73 -13.41 13.13
CA PHE A 92 6.25 -14.60 12.43
C PHE A 92 6.52 -15.88 13.22
N ARG A 93 7.72 -16.03 13.80
CA ARG A 93 8.07 -17.20 14.62
C ARG A 93 7.26 -17.30 15.91
N ASP A 94 7.02 -16.17 16.58
CA ASP A 94 6.14 -16.07 17.76
C ASP A 94 4.72 -16.56 17.45
N ALA A 95 4.26 -16.35 16.21
CA ALA A 95 2.98 -16.85 15.70
C ALA A 95 3.03 -18.30 15.17
N GLY A 96 4.14 -19.01 15.35
CA GLY A 96 4.31 -20.41 14.91
C GLY A 96 4.59 -20.60 13.42
N ILE A 97 4.96 -19.53 12.69
CA ILE A 97 5.22 -19.57 11.25
C ILE A 97 6.72 -19.75 10.99
N LEU A 98 7.05 -20.66 10.08
CA LEU A 98 8.43 -20.93 9.68
C LEU A 98 9.00 -19.74 8.90
N ALA A 99 9.74 -18.89 9.60
CA ALA A 99 10.28 -17.66 9.04
C ALA A 99 11.79 -17.51 9.26
N GLU A 100 12.48 -16.99 8.24
CA GLU A 100 13.92 -16.72 8.27
C GLU A 100 14.23 -15.27 7.89
N HIS A 101 15.45 -14.83 8.20
CA HIS A 101 15.96 -13.50 7.83
C HIS A 101 17.21 -13.63 6.93
N ILE A 102 17.34 -12.75 5.93
CA ILE A 102 18.55 -12.60 5.11
C ILE A 102 18.91 -11.12 4.96
N ASP A 103 20.19 -10.80 5.12
CA ASP A 103 20.78 -9.50 4.83
C ASP A 103 22.12 -9.61 4.08
N GLY A 104 22.82 -8.48 3.93
CA GLY A 104 24.12 -8.42 3.22
C GLY A 104 25.27 -9.14 3.93
N THR A 105 25.12 -9.42 5.23
CA THR A 105 26.11 -10.10 6.07
C THR A 105 25.85 -11.60 6.21
N THR A 106 24.66 -12.09 5.84
CA THR A 106 24.33 -13.52 5.82
C THR A 106 25.32 -14.29 4.93
N PRO A 107 26.08 -15.27 5.49
CA PRO A 107 26.97 -16.14 4.75
C PRO A 107 26.31 -16.81 3.55
N LYS A 108 27.10 -17.09 2.51
CA LYS A 108 26.57 -17.59 1.24
C LYS A 108 25.87 -18.94 1.39
N ASP A 109 26.48 -19.87 2.11
CA ASP A 109 25.95 -21.20 2.40
C ASP A 109 24.64 -21.15 3.19
N GLU A 110 24.57 -20.29 4.21
CA GLU A 110 23.36 -20.04 4.99
C GLU A 110 22.24 -19.44 4.11
N ARG A 111 22.56 -18.43 3.29
CA ARG A 111 21.63 -17.81 2.34
C ARG A 111 21.09 -18.83 1.35
N ASP A 112 21.96 -19.62 0.73
CA ASP A 112 21.59 -20.63 -0.26
C ASP A 112 20.67 -21.69 0.38
N LYS A 113 20.94 -22.08 1.63
CA LYS A 113 20.08 -22.97 2.40
C LYS A 113 18.69 -22.35 2.65
N ILE A 114 18.62 -21.12 3.16
CA ILE A 114 17.33 -20.46 3.46
C ILE A 114 16.49 -20.33 2.18
N LEU A 115 17.11 -19.94 1.06
CA LEU A 115 16.41 -19.78 -0.21
C LEU A 115 15.96 -21.12 -0.80
N SER A 116 16.74 -22.19 -0.63
CA SER A 116 16.34 -23.56 -0.98
C SER A 116 15.19 -24.06 -0.11
N ASP A 117 15.23 -23.77 1.19
CA ASP A 117 14.15 -24.10 2.11
C ASP A 117 12.86 -23.33 1.77
N LEU A 118 12.97 -22.07 1.33
CA LEU A 118 11.83 -21.30 0.80
C LEU A 118 11.26 -21.89 -0.49
N ALA A 119 12.14 -22.34 -1.40
CA ALA A 119 11.74 -22.95 -2.66
C ALA A 119 11.04 -24.31 -2.50
N THR A 120 11.31 -25.00 -1.38
CA THR A 120 10.74 -26.31 -1.05
C THR A 120 9.62 -26.24 -0.01
N GLY A 121 9.31 -25.06 0.52
CA GLY A 121 8.28 -24.84 1.54
C GLY A 121 8.67 -25.23 2.96
N LYS A 122 9.94 -25.60 3.21
CA LYS A 122 10.49 -25.81 4.56
C LYS A 122 10.60 -24.50 5.34
N THR A 123 10.81 -23.39 4.64
CA THR A 123 10.62 -22.04 5.15
C THR A 123 9.45 -21.43 4.40
N GLN A 124 8.52 -20.79 5.11
CA GLN A 124 7.35 -20.20 4.51
C GLN A 124 7.52 -18.71 4.25
N VAL A 125 8.23 -18.00 5.14
CA VAL A 125 8.44 -16.55 5.07
C VAL A 125 9.93 -16.23 5.13
N VAL A 126 10.42 -15.39 4.22
CA VAL A 126 11.78 -14.83 4.32
C VAL A 126 11.71 -13.31 4.38
N SER A 127 12.09 -12.76 5.51
CA SER A 127 12.24 -11.31 5.71
C SER A 127 13.63 -10.87 5.26
N ASN A 128 13.73 -9.81 4.48
CA ASN A 128 15.01 -9.33 3.97
C ASN A 128 15.19 -7.81 4.03
N CYS A 129 16.45 -7.40 4.02
CA CYS A 129 16.87 -6.01 3.86
C CYS A 129 17.76 -5.85 2.62
N MET A 130 17.20 -5.35 1.52
CA MET A 130 17.91 -4.95 0.29
C MET A 130 18.70 -6.06 -0.44
N VAL A 131 18.42 -7.34 -0.16
CA VAL A 131 19.17 -8.46 -0.77
C VAL A 131 18.36 -9.33 -1.72
N LEU A 132 17.02 -9.31 -1.63
CA LEU A 132 16.14 -10.06 -2.55
C LEU A 132 15.49 -9.18 -3.61
N THR A 133 15.98 -7.95 -3.78
CA THR A 133 15.51 -7.02 -4.81
C THR A 133 16.07 -7.36 -6.18
N GLU A 134 17.22 -8.02 -6.26
CA GLU A 134 17.96 -8.39 -7.48
C GLU A 134 18.64 -9.76 -7.33
N GLY A 135 19.03 -10.38 -8.45
CA GLY A 135 19.86 -11.60 -8.44
C GLY A 135 19.22 -12.88 -7.91
N TRP A 136 17.90 -12.89 -7.68
CA TRP A 136 17.18 -14.03 -7.10
C TRP A 136 15.91 -14.41 -7.89
N ASP A 137 15.74 -15.72 -8.07
CA ASP A 137 14.59 -16.34 -8.74
C ASP A 137 13.99 -17.48 -7.91
N CYS A 138 12.70 -17.40 -7.61
CA CYS A 138 11.95 -18.40 -6.87
C CYS A 138 10.46 -18.31 -7.26
N PRO A 139 10.02 -18.96 -8.35
CA PRO A 139 8.68 -18.80 -8.90
C PRO A 139 7.53 -19.17 -7.94
N ILE A 140 7.75 -20.12 -7.03
CA ILE A 140 6.80 -20.55 -6.00
C ILE A 140 6.40 -19.42 -5.03
N VAL A 141 7.26 -18.42 -4.86
CA VAL A 141 6.96 -17.25 -4.02
C VAL A 141 5.82 -16.47 -4.65
N SER A 142 4.71 -16.42 -3.93
CA SER A 142 3.44 -15.91 -4.42
C SER A 142 2.86 -14.77 -3.57
N CYS A 143 3.51 -14.45 -2.46
CA CYS A 143 3.15 -13.30 -1.64
C CYS A 143 4.36 -12.40 -1.33
N CYS A 144 4.13 -11.10 -1.33
CA CYS A 144 5.10 -10.08 -0.93
C CYS A 144 4.48 -9.19 0.14
N VAL A 145 5.18 -9.04 1.27
CA VAL A 145 4.84 -8.04 2.28
C VAL A 145 5.76 -6.84 2.09
N LEU A 146 5.16 -5.68 1.81
CA LEU A 146 5.88 -4.41 1.72
C LEU A 146 5.85 -3.74 3.09
N ALA A 147 6.93 -3.89 3.85
CA ALA A 147 7.13 -3.24 5.15
C ALA A 147 8.05 -2.01 5.06
N ARG A 148 8.50 -1.65 3.86
CA ARG A 148 9.36 -0.49 3.57
C ARG A 148 8.64 0.52 2.69
N PRO A 149 8.32 1.72 3.21
CA PRO A 149 7.95 2.85 2.36
C PRO A 149 9.10 3.26 1.46
N THR A 150 8.81 3.54 0.20
CA THR A 150 9.83 4.00 -0.76
C THR A 150 9.24 5.04 -1.72
N LYS A 151 10.04 6.06 -2.05
CA LYS A 151 9.78 6.99 -3.16
C LYS A 151 10.33 6.49 -4.50
N SER A 152 11.13 5.42 -4.49
CA SER A 152 11.69 4.82 -5.70
C SER A 152 10.68 3.88 -6.35
N LEU A 153 10.15 4.29 -7.49
CA LEU A 153 9.30 3.43 -8.33
C LEU A 153 10.05 2.17 -8.78
N GLY A 154 11.35 2.31 -9.10
CA GLY A 154 12.18 1.18 -9.51
C GLY A 154 12.26 0.12 -8.41
N LEU A 155 12.51 0.54 -7.17
CA LEU A 155 12.57 -0.36 -6.03
C LEU A 155 11.21 -1.04 -5.77
N TYR A 156 10.10 -0.28 -5.84
CA TYR A 156 8.75 -0.85 -5.73
C TYR A 156 8.50 -1.94 -6.77
N LEU A 157 8.81 -1.67 -8.04
CA LEU A 157 8.63 -2.65 -9.12
C LEU A 157 9.60 -3.84 -9.00
N GLN A 158 10.83 -3.63 -8.53
CA GLN A 158 11.78 -4.70 -8.26
C GLN A 158 11.26 -5.64 -7.16
N MET A 159 10.75 -5.10 -6.05
CA MET A 159 10.19 -5.89 -4.95
C MET A 159 8.94 -6.66 -5.40
N ALA A 160 7.99 -5.96 -6.02
CA ALA A 160 6.73 -6.55 -6.44
C ALA A 160 6.90 -7.55 -7.59
N GLY A 161 7.83 -7.28 -8.52
CA GLY A 161 8.09 -8.13 -9.68
C GLY A 161 8.60 -9.53 -9.32
N ARG A 162 9.20 -9.72 -8.12
CA ARG A 162 9.72 -11.03 -7.68
C ARG A 162 8.63 -12.09 -7.57
N ILE A 163 7.39 -11.67 -7.32
CA ILE A 163 6.26 -12.58 -7.09
C ILE A 163 5.34 -12.73 -8.29
N LEU A 164 5.63 -12.14 -9.45
CA LEU A 164 4.73 -12.17 -10.61
C LEU A 164 5.00 -13.32 -11.59
N ARG A 165 6.13 -14.02 -11.45
CA ARG A 165 6.46 -15.17 -12.31
C ARG A 165 5.48 -16.33 -12.10
N PRO A 166 5.02 -17.01 -13.16
CA PRO A 166 4.13 -18.16 -13.05
C PRO A 166 4.83 -19.35 -12.41
N ASP A 167 4.05 -20.21 -11.77
CA ASP A 167 4.44 -21.50 -11.21
C ASP A 167 3.25 -22.46 -11.33
N THR A 168 3.48 -23.77 -11.27
CA THR A 168 2.53 -24.84 -11.61
C THR A 168 1.15 -24.71 -10.92
N ASN A 169 1.07 -24.07 -9.75
CA ASN A 169 -0.19 -23.89 -9.01
C ASN A 169 -0.51 -22.42 -8.67
N LYS A 170 0.18 -21.48 -9.30
CA LYS A 170 0.11 -20.07 -8.95
C LYS A 170 -0.86 -19.33 -9.88
N VAL A 171 -2.10 -19.20 -9.43
CA VAL A 171 -3.14 -18.46 -10.15
C VAL A 171 -2.98 -16.94 -10.05
N ASN A 172 -2.36 -16.46 -8.99
CA ASN A 172 -2.16 -15.04 -8.72
C ASN A 172 -1.00 -14.81 -7.76
N ALA A 173 -0.58 -13.55 -7.70
CA ALA A 173 0.33 -13.01 -6.71
C ALA A 173 -0.45 -12.15 -5.70
N ILE A 174 0.05 -12.02 -4.48
CA ILE A 174 -0.54 -11.18 -3.43
C ILE A 174 0.51 -10.18 -2.92
N ILE A 175 0.16 -8.90 -2.88
CA ILE A 175 0.92 -7.87 -2.17
C ILE A 175 0.13 -7.44 -0.94
N ILE A 176 0.77 -7.54 0.22
CA ILE A 176 0.28 -6.99 1.49
C ILE A 176 1.13 -5.77 1.82
N ASP A 177 0.56 -4.58 1.61
CA ASP A 177 1.24 -3.31 1.74
C ASP A 177 1.01 -2.69 3.13
N HIS A 178 2.00 -2.83 4.00
CA HIS A 178 2.06 -2.16 5.30
C HIS A 178 2.83 -0.83 5.24
N ALA A 179 3.30 -0.43 4.06
CA ALA A 179 4.15 0.72 3.83
C ALA A 179 3.43 1.88 3.13
N GLY A 180 2.28 1.62 2.52
CA GLY A 180 1.55 2.56 1.69
C GLY A 180 2.19 2.81 0.32
N ALA A 181 3.07 1.91 -0.14
CA ALA A 181 3.74 2.00 -1.43
C ALA A 181 2.76 2.03 -2.62
N ILE A 182 1.63 1.32 -2.54
CA ILE A 182 0.61 1.33 -3.59
C ILE A 182 -0.04 2.70 -3.76
N PHE A 183 -0.16 3.49 -2.68
CA PHE A 183 -0.71 4.84 -2.77
C PHE A 183 0.30 5.84 -3.35
N GLU A 184 1.59 5.52 -3.27
CA GLU A 184 2.66 6.32 -3.90
C GLU A 184 2.83 5.98 -5.39
N HIS A 185 2.85 4.69 -5.73
CA HIS A 185 3.27 4.21 -7.05
C HIS A 185 2.14 3.65 -7.92
N GLY A 186 0.97 3.42 -7.33
CA GLY A 186 -0.14 2.70 -7.93
C GLY A 186 0.12 1.20 -8.10
N PHE A 187 -0.78 0.56 -8.83
CA PHE A 187 -0.70 -0.86 -9.13
C PHE A 187 0.50 -1.18 -10.04
N VAL A 188 1.03 -2.40 -9.97
CA VAL A 188 2.24 -2.79 -10.71
C VAL A 188 1.99 -2.82 -12.21
N GLU A 189 0.77 -3.19 -12.61
CA GLU A 189 0.32 -3.26 -14.00
C GLU A 189 -0.14 -1.92 -14.58
N ASN A 190 -0.07 -0.83 -13.82
CA ASN A 190 -0.30 0.51 -14.38
C ASN A 190 0.62 0.73 -15.59
N HIS A 191 0.05 1.26 -16.68
CA HIS A 191 0.83 1.66 -17.85
C HIS A 191 1.83 2.77 -17.46
N ARG A 192 3.07 2.64 -17.91
CA ARG A 192 4.16 3.58 -17.60
C ARG A 192 4.94 3.93 -18.86
N GLU A 193 5.09 5.23 -19.08
CA GLU A 193 5.94 5.79 -20.12
C GLU A 193 7.35 6.05 -19.57
N TRP A 194 8.35 5.45 -20.20
CA TRP A 194 9.76 5.58 -19.81
C TRP A 194 10.48 6.59 -20.71
N SER A 195 11.39 7.39 -20.14
CA SER A 195 12.26 8.34 -20.88
C SER A 195 13.69 8.17 -20.42
N LEU A 196 14.63 8.41 -21.33
CA LEU A 196 16.06 8.46 -21.02
C LEU A 196 16.46 9.81 -20.42
N ASP A 197 15.60 10.83 -20.51
CA ASP A 197 15.88 12.14 -19.95
C ASP A 197 15.89 12.07 -18.41
N PRO A 198 17.05 12.29 -17.77
CA PRO A 198 17.17 12.23 -16.31
C PRO A 198 16.43 13.38 -15.62
N GLU A 199 16.12 14.46 -16.34
CA GLU A 199 15.36 15.61 -15.81
C GLU A 199 13.85 15.31 -15.79
N GLU A 200 13.38 14.41 -16.65
CA GLU A 200 11.98 14.00 -16.70
C GLU A 200 11.64 12.88 -15.71
N LYS A 201 11.29 13.25 -14.47
CA LYS A 201 10.80 12.27 -13.51
C LYS A 201 9.46 11.67 -13.98
N ILE A 202 9.30 10.37 -13.76
CA ILE A 202 8.06 9.65 -14.09
C ILE A 202 6.85 10.27 -13.39
N GLN A 203 7.02 10.72 -12.14
CA GLN A 203 5.98 11.40 -11.38
C GLN A 203 5.47 12.67 -12.07
N ASP A 204 6.36 13.43 -12.73
CA ASP A 204 6.00 14.67 -13.40
C ASP A 204 5.22 14.39 -14.70
N ARG A 205 5.49 13.25 -15.36
CA ARG A 205 4.73 12.79 -16.52
C ARG A 205 3.35 12.27 -16.13
N VAL A 206 3.25 11.48 -15.06
CA VAL A 206 1.95 11.07 -14.50
C VAL A 206 1.12 12.31 -14.12
N LYS A 207 1.73 13.35 -13.56
CA LYS A 207 1.06 14.62 -13.27
C LYS A 207 0.62 15.41 -14.52
N LYS A 208 1.33 15.29 -15.64
CA LYS A 208 0.99 15.94 -16.91
C LYS A 208 -0.01 15.15 -17.76
N SER A 209 -0.14 13.84 -17.52
CA SER A 209 -1.09 13.00 -18.24
C SER A 209 -2.54 13.45 -18.03
N LYS A 210 -3.30 13.53 -19.12
CA LYS A 210 -4.75 13.80 -19.11
C LYS A 210 -5.55 12.65 -18.48
N ASN A 211 -5.01 11.43 -18.50
CA ASN A 211 -5.61 10.23 -17.92
C ASN A 211 -4.83 9.78 -16.68
N LYS A 212 -4.92 10.55 -15.59
CA LYS A 212 -4.27 10.17 -14.33
C LYS A 212 -4.95 8.91 -13.77
N PRO A 213 -4.18 7.88 -13.39
CA PRO A 213 -4.74 6.79 -12.61
C PRO A 213 -5.28 7.35 -11.30
N LYS A 214 -6.54 7.08 -11.00
CA LYS A 214 -7.16 7.54 -9.75
C LYS A 214 -6.54 6.78 -8.58
N ASN A 215 -6.58 7.38 -7.39
CA ASN A 215 -5.94 6.80 -6.22
C ASN A 215 -6.58 5.44 -5.88
N PRO A 216 -5.77 4.43 -5.52
CA PRO A 216 -6.28 3.15 -5.07
C PRO A 216 -7.20 3.29 -3.85
N ILE A 217 -8.29 2.52 -3.82
CA ILE A 217 -9.25 2.49 -2.72
C ILE A 217 -8.99 1.24 -1.88
N THR A 218 -8.87 1.40 -0.57
CA THR A 218 -8.79 0.27 0.37
C THR A 218 -10.17 0.00 0.95
N CYS A 219 -10.65 -1.24 0.83
CA CYS A 219 -11.90 -1.67 1.45
C CYS A 219 -11.79 -1.63 2.97
N GLU A 220 -12.72 -0.97 3.65
CA GLU A 220 -12.73 -0.88 5.12
C GLU A 220 -12.95 -2.26 5.78
N GLY A 221 -13.71 -3.15 5.14
CA GLY A 221 -13.97 -4.51 5.62
C GLY A 221 -12.80 -5.48 5.43
N CYS A 222 -12.50 -5.84 4.17
CA CYS A 222 -11.51 -6.91 3.89
C CYS A 222 -10.08 -6.43 3.64
N LYS A 223 -9.85 -5.10 3.58
CA LYS A 223 -8.56 -4.44 3.26
C LYS A 223 -8.05 -4.66 1.85
N PHE A 224 -8.84 -5.27 0.96
CA PHE A 224 -8.51 -5.39 -0.46
C PHE A 224 -8.40 -4.00 -1.09
N VAL A 225 -7.39 -3.80 -1.93
CA VAL A 225 -7.15 -2.57 -2.66
C VAL A 225 -7.59 -2.73 -4.10
N TYR A 226 -8.43 -1.82 -4.56
CA TYR A 226 -9.06 -1.90 -5.87
C TYR A 226 -9.18 -0.53 -6.54
N ARG A 227 -9.45 -0.58 -7.84
CA ARG A 227 -9.71 0.60 -8.68
C ARG A 227 -11.18 1.00 -8.55
N GLU A 228 -11.50 2.18 -9.02
CA GLU A 228 -12.81 2.81 -8.86
C GLU A 228 -14.00 1.95 -9.31
N GLN A 229 -14.78 1.49 -8.33
CA GLN A 229 -16.08 0.87 -8.52
C GLN A 229 -16.92 1.02 -7.24
N PRO A 230 -18.26 0.89 -7.32
CA PRO A 230 -19.16 1.18 -6.21
C PRO A 230 -18.93 0.30 -4.98
N ASP A 231 -18.67 -0.99 -5.19
CA ASP A 231 -18.53 -2.02 -4.16
C ASP A 231 -17.16 -2.69 -4.24
N CYS A 232 -16.68 -3.21 -3.11
CA CYS A 232 -15.42 -3.94 -3.08
C CYS A 232 -15.51 -5.24 -3.91
N PRO A 233 -14.66 -5.45 -4.93
CA PRO A 233 -14.75 -6.64 -5.79
C PRO A 233 -14.45 -7.96 -5.05
N LYS A 234 -13.86 -7.86 -3.85
CA LYS A 234 -13.48 -9.02 -3.05
C LYS A 234 -14.57 -9.43 -2.05
N CYS A 235 -15.30 -8.48 -1.46
CA CYS A 235 -16.25 -8.76 -0.37
C CYS A 235 -17.63 -8.10 -0.53
N GLY A 236 -17.86 -7.33 -1.59
CA GLY A 236 -19.14 -6.66 -1.87
C GLY A 236 -19.45 -5.43 -1.00
N MET A 237 -18.57 -5.05 -0.08
CA MET A 237 -18.80 -3.89 0.79
C MET A 237 -18.87 -2.59 -0.02
N VAL A 238 -19.96 -1.84 0.15
CA VAL A 238 -20.14 -0.49 -0.41
C VAL A 238 -19.57 0.53 0.57
N PRO A 239 -18.62 1.39 0.18
CA PRO A 239 -18.10 2.43 1.05
C PRO A 239 -19.20 3.41 1.45
N VAL A 240 -19.43 3.57 2.75
CA VAL A 240 -20.37 4.57 3.25
C VAL A 240 -19.69 5.93 3.18
N LYS A 241 -20.20 6.84 2.34
CA LYS A 241 -19.74 8.23 2.36
C LYS A 241 -20.08 8.82 3.73
N LYS A 242 -19.08 9.04 4.59
CA LYS A 242 -19.27 9.86 5.78
C LYS A 242 -19.71 11.25 5.32
N GLY A 243 -20.97 11.59 5.58
CA GLY A 243 -21.49 12.92 5.28
C GLY A 243 -20.61 13.98 5.93
N LYS A 244 -20.29 15.05 5.22
CA LYS A 244 -19.74 16.25 5.86
C LYS A 244 -20.80 16.76 6.83
N VAL A 245 -20.46 16.86 8.11
CA VAL A 245 -21.23 17.70 9.03
C VAL A 245 -21.09 19.12 8.49
N LEU A 246 -22.16 19.63 7.91
CA LEU A 246 -22.27 21.05 7.58
C LEU A 246 -22.61 21.75 8.90
N GLU A 247 -21.75 22.65 9.35
CA GLU A 247 -22.14 23.62 10.37
C GLU A 247 -23.22 24.51 9.76
N VAL A 248 -24.47 24.24 10.11
CA VAL A 248 -25.59 25.11 9.77
C VAL A 248 -25.58 26.23 10.81
N MET A 249 -25.26 27.44 10.36
CA MET A 249 -25.53 28.64 11.15
C MET A 249 -27.03 28.92 11.05
N ASP A 250 -27.73 29.01 12.19
CA ASP A 250 -29.10 29.51 12.22
C ASP A 250 -29.07 30.99 11.78
N GLY A 251 -29.61 31.27 10.59
CA GLY A 251 -29.87 32.61 10.11
C GLY A 251 -31.32 32.98 10.41
N GLU A 252 -31.54 34.06 11.17
CA GLU A 252 -32.89 34.62 11.32
C GLU A 252 -33.35 35.21 9.98
N LEU A 253 -34.49 34.74 9.48
CA LEU A 253 -35.11 35.26 8.26
C LEU A 253 -35.68 36.66 8.53
N GLY A 254 -35.01 37.69 8.01
CA GLY A 254 -35.57 39.03 7.90
C GLY A 254 -36.55 39.13 6.73
N ARG A 255 -37.74 39.69 6.97
CA ARG A 255 -38.70 39.97 5.90
C ARG A 255 -38.26 41.24 5.15
N ILE A 256 -38.03 41.12 3.85
CA ILE A 256 -37.74 42.24 2.95
C ILE A 256 -39.07 42.76 2.39
N THR A 257 -39.35 44.06 2.50
CA THR A 257 -40.42 44.72 1.75
C THR A 257 -39.94 45.04 0.34
N LEU A 258 -40.86 45.15 -0.63
CA LEU A 258 -40.56 45.37 -2.05
C LEU A 258 -39.73 46.64 -2.33
N ASP A 259 -39.59 47.52 -1.34
CA ASP A 259 -38.94 48.82 -1.42
C ASP A 259 -37.47 48.79 -0.89
N GLY A 260 -36.98 47.63 -0.45
CA GLY A 260 -35.57 47.41 -0.11
C GLY A 260 -35.12 47.87 1.28
N GLU A 261 -36.03 48.22 2.19
CA GLU A 261 -35.67 48.59 3.56
C GLU A 261 -35.60 47.37 4.50
N HIS A 262 -34.48 47.26 5.23
CA HIS A 262 -34.29 46.26 6.28
C HIS A 262 -35.06 46.67 7.55
N VAL A 263 -36.01 45.84 7.98
CA VAL A 263 -36.66 46.01 9.30
C VAL A 263 -36.00 45.08 10.30
N GLU A 264 -35.22 45.62 11.25
CA GLU A 264 -34.64 44.85 12.35
C GLU A 264 -35.73 44.40 13.34
N HIS A 265 -35.77 43.11 13.64
CA HIS A 265 -36.64 42.56 14.68
C HIS A 265 -35.91 42.63 16.02
N LYS A 266 -36.42 43.41 16.99
CA LYS A 266 -35.95 43.36 18.39
C LYS A 266 -36.47 42.08 19.05
N GLY A 267 -35.78 40.96 18.86
CA GLY A 267 -36.02 39.71 19.57
C GLY A 267 -35.52 39.79 21.01
N THR A 268 -36.42 39.69 21.98
CA THR A 268 -36.06 39.54 23.40
C THR A 268 -35.57 38.11 23.65
N SER A 269 -34.30 37.96 24.01
CA SER A 269 -33.72 36.69 24.45
C SER A 269 -34.50 36.15 25.67
N LYS A 270 -35.11 34.98 25.51
CA LYS A 270 -35.45 34.09 26.62
C LYS A 270 -34.66 32.80 26.45
N ASN A 271 -33.60 32.71 27.24
CA ASN A 271 -32.87 31.49 27.54
C ASN A 271 -33.84 30.48 28.16
N ASN A 272 -34.06 29.33 27.53
CA ASN A 272 -34.64 28.15 28.17
C ASN A 272 -34.04 26.91 27.51
N GLY A 273 -33.19 26.20 28.27
CA GLY A 273 -32.64 24.93 27.84
C GLY A 273 -33.71 23.84 27.76
N LEU A 274 -33.44 22.81 26.96
CA LEU A 274 -34.01 21.49 27.15
C LEU A 274 -33.12 20.41 26.54
N ARG A 275 -33.01 19.34 27.32
CA ARG A 275 -32.29 18.09 27.09
C ARG A 275 -33.01 17.22 26.05
N GLY A 276 -32.21 16.50 25.27
CA GLY A 276 -32.47 15.11 24.84
C GLY A 276 -33.32 14.90 23.58
N ILE A 277 -32.88 13.99 22.71
CA ILE A 277 -33.44 12.62 22.56
C ILE A 277 -32.79 11.93 21.33
N LEU A 278 -32.36 10.69 21.55
CA LEU A 278 -32.04 9.68 20.53
C LEU A 278 -33.28 9.31 19.71
N SER A 279 -33.17 9.13 18.39
CA SER A 279 -33.90 8.05 17.70
C SER A 279 -33.38 7.78 16.29
N LEU A 280 -33.04 6.51 16.09
CA LEU A 280 -33.12 5.66 14.90
C LEU A 280 -33.74 6.25 13.62
N CYS A 281 -33.13 5.92 12.48
CA CYS A 281 -33.88 5.48 11.30
C CYS A 281 -33.10 4.40 10.55
N SER A 282 -33.60 3.17 10.66
CA SER A 282 -33.36 2.05 9.75
C SER A 282 -34.30 2.19 8.56
N ILE A 283 -33.77 2.14 7.33
CA ILE A 283 -34.26 1.36 6.18
C ILE A 283 -33.03 0.99 5.35
#